data_AF-A0A494WL49-F1
#
_entry.id   AF-A0A494WL49-F1
#
_cell.length_a   1.000
_cell.length_b   1.000
_cell.length_c   1.000
_cell.angle_alpha   90.00
_cell.angle_beta   90.00
_cell.angle_gamma   90.00
#
_symmetry.space_group_name_H-M   'P 1'
#
loop_
_entity.id
_entity.type
_entity.pdbx_description
1 polymer ?
#
loop_
_entity_poly.entity_id
_entity_poly.type
_entity_poly.pdbx_seq_one_letter_code
_entity_poly.pdbx_strand_id
1 'polypeptide(L)'
;MKLTQLLERLEYEVRQGSDEVEVTQLINDSRKVTEGSVFVCISGAVSDGHKYIDDVAAKGAAAVIVERPVDAPKGLTVIRVDDTRYALALMSAAYFGYPAEKLKVIGITGTKGKTTTTYMVKSILEGVGHKVGLIGTIEAIIGDKAIPANNTTPESYTIHQYFAQMAEAGCDSVVMEVSSQGLMLHRTAGIQFEIGIFTNLGRIISARTSIRTSKITNAAKGSCLHSAIWELPMWMTDGMKTYLRMPRAKWRLLDSRRRQTFALQTCSIFQGLGIWELSTR
;
A
#
# COMPACT_ATOMS: atom_id res chain seq x y z
N MET A 1 -5.98 -19.40 -13.55
CA MET A 1 -4.59 -18.92 -13.47
C MET A 1 -3.89 -19.78 -12.45
N LYS A 2 -2.59 -20.05 -12.57
CA LYS A 2 -1.90 -20.91 -11.60
C LYS A 2 -1.67 -20.18 -10.28
N LEU A 3 -1.82 -20.89 -9.16
CA LEU A 3 -1.55 -20.32 -7.84
C LEU A 3 -0.09 -19.84 -7.69
N THR A 4 0.88 -20.54 -8.30
CA THR A 4 2.28 -20.10 -8.34
C THR A 4 2.48 -18.70 -8.92
N GLN A 5 1.63 -18.25 -9.85
CA GLN A 5 1.69 -16.88 -10.39
C GLN A 5 1.35 -15.83 -9.33
N LEU A 6 0.44 -16.13 -8.41
CA LEU A 6 0.09 -15.23 -7.31
C LEU A 6 1.16 -15.20 -6.23
N LEU A 7 1.96 -16.26 -6.12
CA LEU A 7 2.98 -16.44 -5.10
C LEU A 7 4.39 -16.03 -5.56
N GLU A 8 4.56 -15.55 -6.80
CA GLU A 8 5.86 -15.44 -7.46
C GLU A 8 6.87 -14.48 -6.78
N ARG A 9 6.40 -13.51 -5.98
CA ARG A 9 7.24 -12.58 -5.20
C ARG A 9 7.20 -12.83 -3.69
N LEU A 10 6.69 -13.98 -3.26
CA LEU A 10 6.45 -14.32 -1.87
C LEU A 10 7.28 -15.54 -1.47
N GLU A 11 7.83 -15.52 -0.25
CA GLU A 11 8.38 -16.73 0.37
C GLU A 11 7.24 -17.51 1.04
N TYR A 12 7.14 -18.81 0.73
CA TYR A 12 6.06 -19.66 1.24
C TYR A 12 6.50 -21.12 1.33
N GLU A 13 5.65 -21.91 1.99
CA GLU A 13 5.82 -23.35 2.13
C GLU A 13 4.51 -24.07 1.81
N VAL A 14 4.57 -25.08 0.95
CA VAL A 14 3.41 -25.94 0.66
C VAL A 14 3.26 -26.95 1.80
N ARG A 15 2.19 -26.83 2.60
CA ARG A 15 1.90 -27.72 3.73
C ARG A 15 1.02 -28.90 3.34
N GLN A 16 0.13 -28.69 2.37
CA GLN A 16 -0.75 -29.71 1.83
C GLN A 16 -1.07 -29.37 0.37
N GLY A 17 -1.21 -30.38 -0.49
CA GLY A 17 -1.59 -30.20 -1.89
C GLY A 17 -0.41 -29.73 -2.75
N SER A 18 -0.69 -28.82 -3.68
CA SER A 18 0.28 -28.31 -4.66
C SER A 18 0.04 -26.83 -4.93
N ASP A 19 1.11 -26.06 -5.11
CA ASP A 19 1.08 -24.65 -5.54
C ASP A 19 0.78 -24.49 -7.04
N GLU A 20 0.78 -25.58 -7.81
CA GLU A 20 0.46 -25.58 -9.25
C GLU A 20 -1.05 -25.68 -9.55
N VAL A 21 -1.92 -25.61 -8.53
CA VAL A 21 -3.38 -25.65 -8.72
C VAL A 21 -3.90 -24.42 -9.47
N GLU A 22 -4.95 -24.64 -10.27
CA GLU A 22 -5.68 -23.55 -10.91
C GLU A 22 -6.57 -22.83 -9.89
N VAL A 23 -6.48 -21.50 -9.90
CA VAL A 23 -7.31 -20.61 -9.10
C VAL A 23 -8.08 -19.64 -10.00
N THR A 24 -9.31 -19.35 -9.59
CA THR A 24 -10.24 -18.47 -10.31
C THR A 24 -10.19 -17.04 -9.79
N GLN A 25 -10.06 -16.87 -8.47
CA GLN A 25 -10.08 -15.56 -7.82
C GLN A 25 -9.34 -15.54 -6.48
N LEU A 26 -8.78 -14.38 -6.14
CA LEU A 26 -8.16 -14.08 -4.85
C LEU A 26 -9.18 -13.46 -3.90
N ILE A 27 -9.41 -14.07 -2.74
CA ILE A 27 -10.45 -13.65 -1.78
C ILE A 27 -9.87 -13.55 -0.36
N ASN A 28 -10.26 -12.50 0.37
CA ASN A 28 -9.95 -12.31 1.80
C ASN A 28 -11.21 -12.18 2.68
N ASP A 29 -12.40 -12.42 2.12
CA ASP A 29 -13.69 -12.44 2.80
C ASP A 29 -14.37 -13.78 2.54
N SER A 30 -14.47 -14.63 3.58
CA SER A 30 -14.99 -16.01 3.46
C SER A 30 -16.43 -16.08 2.91
N ARG A 31 -17.20 -14.98 3.00
CA ARG A 31 -18.56 -14.89 2.45
C ARG A 31 -18.57 -14.85 0.92
N LYS A 32 -17.47 -14.42 0.29
CA LYS A 32 -17.34 -14.25 -1.16
C LYS A 32 -16.64 -15.42 -1.86
N VAL A 33 -16.20 -16.42 -1.10
CA VAL A 33 -15.56 -17.61 -1.67
C VAL A 33 -16.55 -18.37 -2.55
N THR A 34 -16.09 -18.74 -3.73
CA THR A 34 -16.76 -19.66 -4.66
C THR A 34 -15.77 -20.75 -5.10
N GLU A 35 -16.24 -21.68 -5.91
CA GLU A 35 -15.41 -22.74 -6.48
C GLU A 35 -14.14 -22.19 -7.18
N GLY A 36 -13.00 -22.81 -6.89
CA GLY A 36 -11.69 -22.44 -7.43
C GLY A 36 -11.03 -21.23 -6.76
N SER A 37 -11.63 -20.63 -5.74
CA SER A 37 -11.02 -19.46 -5.08
C SER A 37 -9.77 -19.84 -4.29
N VAL A 38 -8.80 -18.94 -4.22
CA VAL A 38 -7.78 -18.94 -3.16
C VAL A 38 -8.20 -17.97 -2.06
N PHE A 39 -8.26 -18.48 -0.82
CA PHE A 39 -8.69 -17.70 0.34
C PHE A 39 -7.50 -17.36 1.25
N VAL A 40 -7.28 -16.07 1.51
CA VAL A 40 -6.24 -15.60 2.43
C VAL A 40 -6.81 -15.45 3.83
N CYS A 41 -6.32 -16.26 4.77
CA CYS A 41 -6.77 -16.28 6.15
C CYS A 41 -6.20 -15.10 6.96
N ILE A 42 -6.81 -13.92 6.82
CA ILE A 42 -6.38 -12.73 7.56
C ILE A 42 -6.75 -12.83 9.03
N SER A 43 -5.76 -12.72 9.93
CA SER A 43 -6.02 -12.51 11.35
C SER A 43 -6.38 -11.05 11.62
N GLY A 44 -7.67 -10.79 11.85
CA GLY A 44 -8.25 -9.49 12.15
C GLY A 44 -8.51 -9.27 13.63
N ALA A 45 -8.82 -8.03 14.00
CA ALA A 45 -9.15 -7.67 15.38
C ALA A 45 -10.53 -8.22 15.83
N VAL A 46 -11.46 -8.44 14.88
CA VAL A 46 -12.84 -8.88 15.16
C VAL A 46 -13.01 -10.36 14.83
N SER A 47 -12.40 -10.83 13.74
CA SER A 47 -12.48 -12.21 13.32
C SER A 47 -11.15 -12.68 12.75
N ASP A 48 -10.92 -13.98 12.87
CA ASP A 48 -9.72 -14.66 12.40
C ASP A 48 -10.07 -15.56 11.23
N GLY A 49 -9.49 -15.26 10.05
CA GLY A 49 -9.74 -15.95 8.80
C GLY A 49 -9.52 -17.47 8.87
N HIS A 50 -8.60 -17.92 9.73
CA HIS A 50 -8.28 -19.34 9.89
C HIS A 50 -9.46 -20.17 10.44
N LYS A 51 -10.43 -19.53 11.12
CA LYS A 51 -11.62 -20.21 11.65
C LYS A 51 -12.61 -20.62 10.55
N TYR A 52 -12.46 -20.11 9.34
CA TYR A 52 -13.37 -20.35 8.22
C TYR A 52 -12.83 -21.38 7.23
N ILE A 53 -11.75 -22.10 7.54
CA ILE A 53 -11.12 -23.05 6.60
C ILE A 53 -12.11 -24.12 6.15
N ASP A 54 -12.84 -24.75 7.09
CA ASP A 54 -13.84 -25.77 6.74
C ASP A 54 -14.97 -25.19 5.89
N ASP A 55 -15.45 -23.99 6.22
CA ASP A 55 -16.50 -23.30 5.47
C ASP A 55 -16.06 -22.96 4.04
N VAL A 56 -14.84 -22.46 3.84
CA VAL A 56 -14.36 -22.10 2.50
C VAL A 56 -14.01 -23.35 1.68
N ALA A 57 -13.56 -24.43 2.33
CA ALA A 57 -13.35 -25.72 1.70
C ALA A 57 -14.68 -26.29 1.19
N ALA A 58 -15.75 -26.23 2.00
CA ALA A 58 -17.09 -26.66 1.62
C ALA A 58 -17.67 -25.85 0.44
N LYS A 59 -17.24 -24.60 0.28
CA LYS A 59 -17.58 -23.74 -0.88
C LYS A 59 -16.72 -23.99 -2.12
N GLY A 60 -15.79 -24.94 -2.07
CA GLY A 60 -14.92 -25.30 -3.19
C GLY A 60 -13.69 -24.41 -3.36
N ALA A 61 -13.17 -23.79 -2.29
CA ALA A 61 -11.87 -23.14 -2.36
C ALA A 61 -10.80 -24.14 -2.84
N ALA A 62 -9.98 -23.73 -3.81
CA ALA A 62 -8.88 -24.55 -4.32
C ALA A 62 -7.67 -24.51 -3.37
N ALA A 63 -7.46 -23.37 -2.70
CA ALA A 63 -6.35 -23.19 -1.79
C ALA A 63 -6.67 -22.21 -0.65
N VAL A 64 -5.96 -22.35 0.46
CA VAL A 64 -5.93 -21.39 1.56
C VAL A 64 -4.50 -20.94 1.85
N ILE A 65 -4.35 -19.65 2.17
CA ILE A 65 -3.09 -19.05 2.61
C ILE A 65 -3.17 -18.78 4.11
N VAL A 66 -2.25 -19.34 4.88
CA VAL A 66 -2.27 -19.32 6.35
C VAL A 66 -0.93 -18.87 6.93
N GLU A 67 -0.93 -18.26 8.11
CA GLU A 67 0.31 -17.83 8.79
C GLU A 67 0.77 -18.76 9.91
N ARG A 68 -0.03 -19.79 10.21
CA ARG A 68 0.24 -20.76 11.27
C ARG A 68 -0.24 -22.16 10.89
N PRO A 69 0.25 -23.21 11.57
CA PRO A 69 -0.27 -24.56 11.36
C PRO A 69 -1.79 -24.63 11.57
N VAL A 70 -2.48 -25.33 10.67
CA VAL A 70 -3.92 -25.52 10.68
C VAL A 70 -4.24 -26.94 10.23
N ASP A 71 -5.36 -27.47 10.73
CA ASP A 71 -5.98 -28.67 10.17
C ASP A 71 -6.87 -28.24 9.01
N ALA A 72 -6.72 -28.90 7.86
CA ALA A 72 -7.47 -28.60 6.65
C ALA A 72 -8.07 -29.89 6.06
N PRO A 73 -9.27 -29.83 5.45
CA PRO A 73 -9.86 -30.97 4.77
C PRO A 73 -8.95 -31.53 3.66
N LYS A 74 -9.00 -32.85 3.44
CA LYS A 74 -8.25 -33.50 2.35
C LYS A 74 -8.67 -32.91 1.00
N GLY A 75 -7.70 -32.66 0.14
CA GLY A 75 -7.92 -32.10 -1.21
C GLY A 75 -7.84 -30.57 -1.26
N LEU A 76 -7.86 -29.87 -0.13
CA LEU A 76 -7.58 -28.44 -0.08
C LEU A 76 -6.07 -28.18 -0.09
N THR A 77 -5.58 -27.31 -0.97
CA THR A 77 -4.18 -26.87 -0.92
C THR A 77 -3.98 -25.89 0.24
N VAL A 78 -2.92 -26.08 1.02
CA VAL A 78 -2.57 -25.20 2.14
C VAL A 78 -1.17 -24.64 1.91
N ILE A 79 -1.10 -23.33 1.74
CA ILE A 79 0.15 -22.58 1.62
C ILE A 79 0.39 -21.83 2.93
N ARG A 80 1.52 -22.10 3.56
CA ARG A 80 1.96 -21.38 4.76
C ARG A 80 2.89 -20.25 4.38
N VAL A 81 2.64 -19.07 4.95
CA VAL A 81 3.47 -17.87 4.88
C VAL A 81 3.78 -17.40 6.30
N ASP A 82 4.67 -16.42 6.45
CA ASP A 82 4.95 -15.85 7.78
C ASP A 82 3.94 -14.79 8.21
N ASP A 83 3.38 -14.02 7.26
CA ASP A 83 2.36 -12.99 7.50
C ASP A 83 1.32 -12.98 6.37
N THR A 84 0.06 -13.28 6.70
CA THR A 84 -1.02 -13.36 5.72
C THR A 84 -1.43 -12.00 5.14
N ARG A 85 -1.21 -10.89 5.86
CA ARG A 85 -1.50 -9.53 5.36
C ARG A 85 -0.45 -9.09 4.35
N TYR A 86 0.82 -9.39 4.63
CA TYR A 86 1.90 -9.17 3.68
C TYR A 86 1.68 -10.02 2.41
N ALA A 87 1.34 -11.29 2.57
CA ALA A 87 0.99 -12.17 1.47
C ALA A 87 -0.17 -11.62 0.64
N LEU A 88 -1.27 -11.17 1.28
CA LEU A 88 -2.40 -10.56 0.57
C LEU A 88 -1.96 -9.38 -0.29
N ALA A 89 -1.06 -8.52 0.20
CA ALA A 89 -0.60 -7.39 -0.58
C ALA A 89 0.15 -7.79 -1.84
N LEU A 90 1.12 -8.72 -1.73
CA LEU A 90 1.89 -9.19 -2.88
C LEU A 90 1.02 -9.99 -3.85
N MET A 91 0.18 -10.89 -3.34
CA MET A 91 -0.74 -11.67 -4.16
C MET A 91 -1.75 -10.77 -4.88
N SER A 92 -2.21 -9.67 -4.25
CA SER A 92 -3.09 -8.70 -4.90
C SER A 92 -2.37 -7.97 -6.03
N ALA A 93 -1.10 -7.60 -5.84
CA ALA A 93 -0.30 -7.02 -6.91
C ALA A 93 -0.21 -7.97 -8.12
N ALA A 94 0.10 -9.24 -7.89
CA ALA A 94 0.18 -10.27 -8.94
C ALA A 94 -1.20 -10.52 -9.61
N TYR A 95 -2.26 -10.65 -8.82
CA TYR A 95 -3.63 -10.90 -9.30
C TYR A 95 -4.13 -9.84 -10.27
N PHE A 96 -3.80 -8.57 -10.03
CA PHE A 96 -4.14 -7.45 -10.90
C PHE A 96 -3.07 -7.11 -11.95
N GLY A 97 -2.03 -7.93 -12.09
CA GLY A 97 -0.97 -7.73 -13.10
C GLY A 97 -0.09 -6.51 -12.84
N TYR A 98 0.33 -6.32 -11.59
CA TYR A 98 1.23 -5.27 -11.11
C TYR A 98 0.82 -3.85 -11.54
N PRO A 99 -0.42 -3.41 -11.24
CA PRO A 99 -0.92 -2.14 -11.76
C PRO A 99 -0.17 -0.91 -11.22
N ALA A 100 0.45 -1.03 -10.05
CA ALA A 100 1.29 0.02 -9.48
C ALA A 100 2.52 0.34 -10.36
N GLU A 101 3.07 -0.63 -11.09
CA GLU A 101 4.23 -0.42 -11.97
C GLU A 101 3.88 0.41 -13.21
N LYS A 102 2.58 0.59 -13.50
CA LYS A 102 2.06 1.40 -14.61
C LYS A 102 1.69 2.83 -14.19
N LEU A 103 1.81 3.15 -12.90
CA LEU A 103 1.37 4.42 -12.31
C LEU A 103 2.50 5.09 -11.54
N LYS A 104 2.59 6.42 -11.61
CA LYS A 104 3.42 7.19 -10.67
C LYS A 104 2.69 7.31 -9.34
N VAL A 105 3.10 6.53 -8.34
CA VAL A 105 2.42 6.48 -7.04
C VAL A 105 3.01 7.52 -6.07
N ILE A 106 2.19 8.47 -5.64
CA ILE A 106 2.54 9.52 -4.68
C ILE A 106 1.84 9.22 -3.34
N GLY A 107 2.63 8.84 -2.33
CA GLY A 107 2.14 8.51 -1.00
C GLY A 107 2.26 9.69 -0.04
N ILE A 108 1.16 10.07 0.62
CA ILE A 108 1.16 11.16 1.60
C ILE A 108 0.88 10.61 3.00
N THR A 109 1.82 10.80 3.92
CA THR A 109 1.69 10.39 5.31
C THR A 109 1.85 11.56 6.27
N GLY A 110 1.39 11.37 7.50
CA GLY A 110 1.43 12.38 8.55
C GLY A 110 0.18 12.38 9.45
N THR A 111 0.27 13.10 10.56
CA THR A 111 -0.80 13.16 11.55
C THR A 111 -1.99 13.99 11.05
N LYS A 112 -1.74 15.18 10.47
CA LYS A 112 -2.76 16.06 9.89
C LYS A 112 -2.39 16.49 8.48
N GLY A 113 -3.37 16.90 7.69
CA GLY A 113 -3.16 17.53 6.39
C GLY A 113 -3.00 16.57 5.21
N LYS A 114 -3.00 15.23 5.42
CA LYS A 114 -2.93 14.24 4.32
C LYS A 114 -3.98 14.52 3.25
N THR A 115 -5.26 14.55 3.64
CA THR A 115 -6.39 14.81 2.72
C THR A 115 -6.26 16.14 1.99
N THR A 116 -5.95 17.23 2.69
CA THR A 116 -5.77 18.55 2.02
C THR A 116 -4.62 18.49 1.01
N THR A 117 -3.50 17.89 1.38
CA THR A 117 -2.35 17.76 0.49
C THR A 117 -2.63 16.83 -0.70
N THR A 118 -3.40 15.73 -0.54
CA THR A 118 -3.71 14.84 -1.67
C THR A 118 -4.53 15.56 -2.74
N TYR A 119 -5.54 16.33 -2.34
CA TYR A 119 -6.35 17.13 -3.29
C TYR A 119 -5.54 18.26 -3.94
N MET A 120 -4.66 18.94 -3.18
CA MET A 120 -3.77 19.95 -3.75
C MET A 120 -2.83 19.37 -4.80
N VAL A 121 -2.17 18.25 -4.50
CA VAL A 121 -1.26 17.58 -5.44
C VAL A 121 -2.02 17.10 -6.68
N LYS A 122 -3.19 16.48 -6.51
CA LYS A 122 -4.07 16.09 -7.62
C LYS A 122 -4.39 17.28 -8.52
N SER A 123 -4.87 18.39 -7.96
CA SER A 123 -5.26 19.59 -8.71
C SER A 123 -4.09 20.20 -9.49
N ILE A 124 -2.89 20.24 -8.90
CA ILE A 124 -1.69 20.75 -9.57
C ILE A 124 -1.31 19.86 -10.77
N LEU A 125 -1.32 18.53 -10.57
CA LEU A 125 -0.97 17.57 -11.63
C LEU A 125 -1.98 17.61 -12.78
N GLU A 126 -3.28 17.68 -12.47
CA GLU A 126 -4.32 17.84 -13.48
C GLU A 126 -4.20 19.18 -14.22
N GLY A 127 -3.83 20.25 -13.51
CA GLY A 127 -3.59 21.56 -14.11
C GLY A 127 -2.45 21.59 -15.14
N VAL A 128 -1.56 20.60 -15.12
CA VAL A 128 -0.48 20.44 -16.12
C VAL A 128 -0.72 19.26 -17.08
N GLY A 129 -1.95 18.74 -17.13
CA GLY A 129 -2.38 17.77 -18.14
C GLY A 129 -2.25 16.30 -17.76
N HIS A 130 -1.91 15.96 -16.51
CA HIS A 130 -1.92 14.57 -16.04
C HIS A 130 -3.32 14.09 -15.71
N LYS A 131 -3.58 12.79 -15.94
CA LYS A 131 -4.81 12.13 -15.46
C LYS A 131 -4.50 11.41 -14.16
N VAL A 132 -5.13 11.85 -13.06
CA VAL A 132 -4.68 11.52 -11.70
C VAL A 132 -5.77 10.79 -10.92
N GLY A 133 -5.45 9.59 -10.43
CA GLY A 133 -6.27 8.90 -9.44
C GLY A 133 -6.05 9.43 -8.03
N LEU A 134 -7.04 9.30 -7.15
CA LEU A 134 -6.89 9.63 -5.73
C LEU A 134 -7.40 8.49 -4.86
N ILE A 135 -6.70 8.17 -3.77
CA ILE A 135 -7.19 7.25 -2.73
C ILE A 135 -7.03 7.94 -1.38
N GLY A 136 -8.12 8.23 -0.68
CA GLY A 136 -8.04 8.94 0.58
C GLY A 136 -9.19 8.70 1.54
N THR A 137 -9.28 9.55 2.55
CA THR A 137 -10.26 9.44 3.65
C THR A 137 -11.69 9.73 3.21
N ILE A 138 -11.87 10.57 2.20
CA ILE A 138 -13.19 10.97 1.70
C ILE A 138 -13.69 9.93 0.70
N GLU A 139 -12.87 9.65 -0.30
CA GLU A 139 -13.23 8.84 -1.45
C GLU A 139 -11.98 8.29 -2.16
N ALA A 140 -12.21 7.34 -3.05
CA ALA A 140 -11.31 7.03 -4.14
C ALA A 140 -11.86 7.63 -5.44
N ILE A 141 -11.02 8.37 -6.17
CA ILE A 141 -11.35 8.98 -7.46
C ILE A 141 -10.60 8.21 -8.55
N ILE A 142 -11.34 7.61 -9.47
CA ILE A 142 -10.82 6.77 -10.56
C ILE A 142 -11.34 7.33 -11.88
N GLY A 143 -10.51 8.09 -12.58
CA GLY A 143 -10.98 8.91 -13.70
C GLY A 143 -12.11 9.83 -13.24
N ASP A 144 -13.29 9.68 -13.84
CA ASP A 144 -14.48 10.50 -13.52
C ASP A 144 -15.37 9.89 -12.42
N LYS A 145 -14.99 8.72 -11.88
CA LYS A 145 -15.78 8.01 -10.86
C LYS A 145 -15.27 8.34 -9.47
N ALA A 146 -16.18 8.69 -8.57
CA ALA A 146 -15.93 8.84 -7.14
C ALA A 146 -16.58 7.69 -6.35
N ILE A 147 -15.79 7.03 -5.51
CA ILE A 147 -16.22 5.90 -4.68
C ILE A 147 -16.01 6.29 -3.20
N PRO A 148 -17.06 6.36 -2.37
CA PRO A 148 -16.92 6.70 -0.95
C PRO A 148 -15.96 5.76 -0.22
N ALA A 149 -15.08 6.33 0.61
CA ALA A 149 -14.06 5.55 1.31
C ALA A 149 -14.56 4.99 2.65
N ASN A 150 -14.29 3.71 2.90
CA ASN A 150 -14.51 3.09 4.21
C ASN A 150 -13.32 3.29 5.17
N ASN A 151 -12.13 3.55 4.63
CA ASN A 151 -10.90 3.75 5.37
C ASN A 151 -9.99 4.73 4.64
N THR A 152 -9.18 5.52 5.38
CA THR A 152 -8.15 6.40 4.80
C THR A 152 -7.17 5.68 3.88
N THR A 153 -6.77 4.46 4.25
CA THR A 153 -5.94 3.57 3.42
C THR A 153 -6.69 2.24 3.34
N PRO A 154 -7.31 1.90 2.19
CA PRO A 154 -8.04 0.66 2.00
C PRO A 154 -7.16 -0.58 2.18
N GLU A 155 -7.76 -1.75 2.30
CA GLU A 155 -7.01 -3.01 2.33
C GLU A 155 -6.26 -3.24 1.00
N SER A 156 -5.16 -3.99 1.04
CA SER A 156 -4.24 -4.10 -0.09
C SER A 156 -4.90 -4.60 -1.38
N TYR A 157 -5.82 -5.57 -1.29
CA TYR A 157 -6.63 -6.01 -2.42
C TYR A 157 -7.37 -4.85 -3.10
N THR A 158 -8.03 -4.01 -2.31
CA THR A 158 -8.79 -2.85 -2.82
C THR A 158 -7.87 -1.80 -3.42
N ILE A 159 -6.69 -1.57 -2.84
CA ILE A 159 -5.70 -0.64 -3.40
C ILE A 159 -5.27 -1.10 -4.81
N HIS A 160 -4.88 -2.36 -4.96
CA HIS A 160 -4.46 -2.88 -6.27
C HIS A 160 -5.63 -2.95 -7.27
N GLN A 161 -6.85 -3.24 -6.81
CA GLN A 161 -8.05 -3.13 -7.64
C GLN A 161 -8.25 -1.71 -8.18
N TYR A 162 -8.13 -0.69 -7.32
CA TYR A 162 -8.25 0.70 -7.74
C TYR A 162 -7.12 1.11 -8.68
N PHE A 163 -5.88 0.70 -8.43
CA PHE A 163 -4.77 0.95 -9.35
C PHE A 163 -5.02 0.34 -10.73
N ALA A 164 -5.54 -0.89 -10.80
CA ALA A 164 -5.89 -1.51 -12.08
C ALA A 164 -6.94 -0.69 -12.84
N GLN A 165 -8.02 -0.30 -12.15
CA GLN A 165 -9.07 0.53 -12.75
C GLN A 165 -8.58 1.92 -13.15
N MET A 166 -7.65 2.52 -12.39
CA MET A 166 -7.02 3.79 -12.72
C MET A 166 -6.17 3.67 -14.00
N ALA A 167 -5.35 2.62 -14.09
CA ALA A 167 -4.55 2.35 -15.28
C ALA A 167 -5.45 2.11 -16.51
N GLU A 168 -6.53 1.35 -16.37
CA GLU A 168 -7.55 1.15 -17.43
C GLU A 168 -8.23 2.45 -17.83
N ALA A 169 -8.51 3.34 -16.86
CA ALA A 169 -9.06 4.66 -17.12
C ALA A 169 -8.04 5.63 -17.75
N GLY A 170 -6.79 5.23 -17.97
CA GLY A 170 -5.73 6.06 -18.53
C GLY A 170 -5.13 7.07 -17.55
N CYS A 171 -5.28 6.85 -16.24
CA CYS A 171 -4.50 7.60 -15.26
C CYS A 171 -3.02 7.24 -15.40
N ASP A 172 -2.15 8.24 -15.36
CA ASP A 172 -0.68 8.06 -15.36
C ASP A 172 -0.07 8.14 -13.95
N SER A 173 -0.84 8.66 -13.00
CA SER A 173 -0.41 8.94 -11.64
C SER A 173 -1.54 8.72 -10.64
N VAL A 174 -1.17 8.43 -9.40
CA VAL A 174 -2.10 8.28 -8.28
C VAL A 174 -1.54 8.98 -7.06
N VAL A 175 -2.38 9.76 -6.39
CA VAL A 175 -2.06 10.41 -5.12
C VAL A 175 -2.85 9.74 -4.01
N MET A 176 -2.18 9.13 -3.05
CA MET A 176 -2.85 8.36 -2.00
C MET A 176 -2.46 8.75 -0.59
N GLU A 177 -3.43 8.72 0.32
CA GLU A 177 -3.19 8.84 1.75
C GLU A 177 -2.64 7.52 2.31
N VAL A 178 -1.45 7.58 2.89
CA VAL A 178 -0.76 6.45 3.51
C VAL A 178 -0.80 6.64 5.04
N SER A 179 -1.83 6.08 5.66
CA SER A 179 -1.99 6.12 7.13
C SER A 179 -0.96 5.24 7.83
N SER A 180 -0.56 5.61 9.05
CA SER A 180 0.34 4.78 9.86
C SER A 180 -0.24 3.39 10.14
N GLN A 181 -1.57 3.28 10.23
CA GLN A 181 -2.24 2.00 10.38
C GLN A 181 -2.13 1.15 9.11
N GLY A 182 -2.27 1.76 7.92
CA GLY A 182 -2.09 1.04 6.66
C GLY A 182 -0.68 0.48 6.50
N LEU A 183 0.35 1.23 6.93
CA LEU A 183 1.73 0.77 6.94
C LEU A 183 1.95 -0.40 7.91
N MET A 184 1.46 -0.28 9.16
CA MET A 184 1.61 -1.33 10.17
C MET A 184 0.88 -2.62 9.79
N LEU A 185 -0.19 -2.53 9.00
CA LEU A 185 -1.00 -3.69 8.56
C LEU A 185 -0.62 -4.19 7.17
N HIS A 186 0.54 -3.78 6.65
CA HIS A 186 1.05 -4.19 5.32
C HIS A 186 0.12 -3.86 4.14
N ARG A 187 -0.82 -2.91 4.28
CA ARG A 187 -1.78 -2.56 3.22
C ARG A 187 -1.11 -2.00 1.97
N THR A 188 0.04 -1.37 2.13
CA THR A 188 0.83 -0.78 1.04
C THR A 188 2.12 -1.56 0.75
N ALA A 189 2.24 -2.80 1.26
CA ALA A 189 3.41 -3.62 0.99
C ALA A 189 3.49 -3.97 -0.50
N GLY A 190 4.71 -4.00 -1.06
CA GLY A 190 4.93 -4.28 -2.48
C GLY A 190 4.62 -3.11 -3.43
N ILE A 191 4.05 -2.01 -2.94
CA ILE A 191 3.84 -0.80 -3.74
C ILE A 191 5.14 0.00 -3.81
N GLN A 192 5.63 0.23 -5.02
CA GLN A 192 6.70 1.18 -5.26
C GLN A 192 6.13 2.58 -5.33
N PHE A 193 6.50 3.41 -4.35
CA PHE A 193 6.19 4.83 -4.39
C PHE A 193 7.22 5.52 -5.29
N GLU A 194 6.77 6.51 -6.06
CA GLU A 194 7.63 7.46 -6.78
C GLU A 194 7.94 8.68 -5.89
N ILE A 195 6.94 9.14 -5.12
CA ILE A 195 7.07 10.29 -4.22
C ILE A 195 6.45 9.95 -2.86
N GLY A 196 7.19 10.19 -1.78
CA GLY A 196 6.72 10.07 -0.39
C GLY A 196 6.69 11.45 0.25
N ILE A 197 5.49 11.95 0.57
CA ILE A 197 5.29 13.25 1.19
C ILE A 197 4.95 13.06 2.66
N PHE A 198 5.75 13.69 3.52
CA PHE A 198 5.52 13.71 4.95
C PHE A 198 5.04 15.10 5.38
N THR A 199 3.82 15.21 5.93
CA THR A 199 3.25 16.51 6.28
C THR A 199 3.71 17.01 7.65
N ASN A 200 3.42 16.25 8.72
CA ASN A 200 3.80 16.56 10.10
C ASN A 200 3.70 15.32 11.01
N LEU A 201 4.44 15.39 12.12
CA LEU A 201 4.29 14.52 13.28
C LEU A 201 3.70 15.34 14.43
N GLY A 202 2.40 15.19 14.64
CA GLY A 202 1.72 15.62 15.87
C GLY A 202 1.39 14.42 16.76
N ARG A 203 1.28 14.63 18.07
CA ARG A 203 0.78 13.62 19.03
C ARG A 203 -0.65 13.24 18.63
N ILE A 204 -0.89 11.98 18.23
CA ILE A 204 -2.23 11.42 18.14
C ILE A 204 -2.54 10.82 19.50
N ILE A 205 -3.24 11.58 20.35
CA ILE A 205 -3.86 11.01 21.55
C ILE A 205 -5.25 10.54 21.11
N SER A 206 -5.32 9.35 20.54
CA SER A 206 -6.56 8.58 20.57
C SER A 206 -6.70 8.03 21.99
N ALA A 207 -7.90 8.08 22.58
CA ALA A 207 -8.19 7.73 23.98
C ALA A 207 -7.84 6.28 24.41
N ARG A 208 -7.24 5.48 23.53
CA ARG A 208 -6.78 4.10 23.79
C ARG A 208 -5.30 3.84 23.53
N THR A 209 -4.49 4.86 23.21
CA THR A 209 -3.11 4.61 22.73
C THR A 209 -2.06 4.73 23.84
N SER A 210 -1.46 3.60 24.24
CA SER A 210 -0.30 3.56 25.13
C SER A 210 0.96 4.16 24.48
N ILE A 211 1.94 4.58 25.30
CA ILE A 211 3.26 5.10 24.86
C ILE A 211 4.00 4.11 23.93
N ARG A 212 3.72 2.80 24.01
CA ARG A 212 4.34 1.79 23.15
C ARG A 212 3.82 1.87 21.71
N THR A 213 2.52 2.12 21.53
CA THR A 213 1.87 2.24 20.23
C THR A 213 2.25 3.54 19.51
N SER A 214 2.53 4.61 20.24
CA SER A 214 3.06 5.85 19.66
C SER A 214 4.48 5.67 19.10
N LYS A 215 5.33 4.87 19.76
CA LYS A 215 6.66 4.51 19.23
C LYS A 215 6.56 3.68 17.96
N ILE A 216 5.67 2.69 17.90
CA ILE A 216 5.47 1.84 16.71
C ILE A 216 4.89 2.66 15.54
N THR A 217 3.91 3.53 15.79
CA THR A 217 3.35 4.40 14.73
C THR A 217 4.36 5.43 14.22
N ASN A 218 5.24 5.92 15.09
CA ASN A 218 6.37 6.77 14.69
C ASN A 218 7.41 5.98 13.88
N ALA A 219 7.71 4.73 14.26
CA ALA A 219 8.60 3.86 13.50
C ALA A 219 8.02 3.47 12.13
N ALA A 220 6.71 3.23 12.02
CA ALA A 220 6.03 2.96 10.75
C ALA A 220 5.99 4.20 9.83
N LYS A 221 5.77 5.41 10.38
CA LYS A 221 5.95 6.65 9.62
C LYS A 221 7.42 6.85 9.23
N GLY A 222 8.33 6.45 10.12
CA GLY A 222 9.76 6.40 9.90
C GLY A 222 10.18 5.40 8.82
N SER A 223 9.49 4.27 8.63
CA SER A 223 9.81 3.29 7.59
C SER A 223 9.47 3.81 6.20
N CYS A 224 8.42 4.63 6.03
CA CYS A 224 8.20 5.42 4.81
C CYS A 224 9.37 6.38 4.51
N LEU A 225 10.00 6.94 5.55
CA LEU A 225 11.18 7.80 5.44
C LEU A 225 12.48 7.01 5.27
N HIS A 226 12.58 5.79 5.81
CA HIS A 226 13.76 4.92 5.73
C HIS A 226 13.90 4.30 4.34
N SER A 227 12.78 4.10 3.64
CA SER A 227 12.77 3.89 2.18
C SER A 227 13.22 5.13 1.38
N ALA A 228 13.42 6.30 2.02
CA ALA A 228 13.65 7.57 1.35
C ALA A 228 14.92 8.34 1.76
N ILE A 229 15.56 8.14 2.92
CA ILE A 229 16.77 8.90 3.32
C ILE A 229 17.74 8.06 4.16
N TRP A 230 18.99 7.95 3.71
CA TRP A 230 20.15 7.61 4.56
C TRP A 230 21.00 8.86 4.78
N GLU A 231 20.84 9.48 5.95
CA GLU A 231 21.86 10.17 6.75
C GLU A 231 21.18 10.77 7.99
N LEU A 232 21.12 10.00 9.09
CA LEU A 232 20.89 10.53 10.43
C LEU A 232 21.86 9.86 11.42
N PRO A 233 22.33 10.57 12.45
CA PRO A 233 23.49 10.16 13.25
C PRO A 233 23.24 8.89 14.06
N MET A 234 24.18 7.96 13.94
CA MET A 234 24.75 6.90 14.82
C MET A 234 24.17 6.53 16.21
N TRP A 235 22.97 6.94 16.62
CA TRP A 235 22.34 6.52 17.89
C TRP A 235 21.02 5.72 17.74
N MET A 236 20.59 5.45 16.49
CA MET A 236 19.44 4.59 16.17
C MET A 236 19.83 3.24 15.53
N THR A 237 21.10 2.82 15.66
CA THR A 237 21.64 1.69 14.88
C THR A 237 21.57 0.30 15.52
N ASP A 238 21.09 0.15 16.76
CA ASP A 238 21.10 -1.17 17.43
C ASP A 238 19.78 -1.96 17.37
N GLY A 239 18.65 -1.33 17.03
CA GLY A 239 17.35 -2.01 16.99
C GLY A 239 16.88 -2.50 15.61
N MET A 240 17.45 -1.97 14.52
CA MET A 240 16.88 -2.08 13.17
C MET A 240 17.75 -2.83 12.15
N LYS A 241 18.87 -3.43 12.57
CA LYS A 241 19.76 -4.18 11.66
C LYS A 241 19.23 -5.53 11.20
N THR A 242 18.12 -6.02 11.75
CA THR A 242 17.69 -7.41 11.52
C THR A 242 16.68 -7.61 10.39
N TYR A 243 16.09 -6.56 9.78
CA TYR A 243 14.80 -6.77 9.08
C TYR A 243 14.65 -6.34 7.61
N LEU A 244 15.60 -5.69 6.94
CA LEU A 244 15.31 -5.15 5.60
C LEU A 244 16.45 -5.37 4.59
N ARG A 245 16.35 -6.47 3.83
CA ARG A 245 16.97 -6.60 2.50
C ARG A 245 15.95 -6.08 1.47
N MET A 246 16.12 -4.86 0.98
CA MET A 246 15.30 -4.30 -0.12
C MET A 246 16.16 -3.54 -1.16
N PRO A 247 15.76 -3.49 -2.46
CA PRO A 247 16.55 -2.91 -3.54
C PRO A 247 16.51 -1.37 -3.60
N ARG A 248 17.47 -0.77 -4.34
CA ARG A 248 17.83 0.66 -4.36
C ARG A 248 16.81 1.56 -5.10
N ALA A 249 16.47 2.72 -4.51
CA ALA A 249 15.74 3.83 -5.15
C ALA A 249 16.33 5.21 -4.71
N LYS A 250 16.15 6.29 -5.50
CA LYS A 250 16.67 7.65 -5.27
C LYS A 250 15.57 8.60 -4.77
N TRP A 251 15.81 9.39 -3.72
CA TRP A 251 14.79 10.18 -3.00
C TRP A 251 15.32 11.51 -2.41
N ARG A 252 14.46 12.54 -2.22
CA ARG A 252 14.78 13.88 -1.65
C ARG A 252 13.86 14.28 -0.48
N LEU A 253 14.44 14.86 0.57
CA LEU A 253 13.75 15.47 1.74
C LEU A 253 13.21 16.86 1.42
N LEU A 254 11.99 17.15 1.87
CA LEU A 254 11.44 18.51 2.01
C LEU A 254 11.46 18.89 3.49
N ASP A 255 12.51 19.59 3.94
CA ASP A 255 12.62 20.08 5.31
C ASP A 255 11.75 21.33 5.53
N SER A 256 10.91 21.24 6.55
CA SER A 256 9.98 22.24 7.07
C SER A 256 10.59 23.57 7.57
N ARG A 257 11.92 23.72 7.65
CA ARG A 257 12.57 24.96 8.13
C ARG A 257 12.95 25.98 7.06
N ARG A 258 12.81 25.68 5.76
CA ARG A 258 13.03 26.68 4.68
C ARG A 258 11.72 27.13 4.03
N ARG A 259 10.85 27.79 4.81
CA ARG A 259 9.61 28.41 4.30
C ARG A 259 9.82 29.63 3.38
N GLN A 260 11.05 30.05 3.07
CA GLN A 260 11.31 31.22 2.22
C GLN A 260 12.14 30.97 0.95
N THR A 261 12.63 29.75 0.71
CA THR A 261 13.44 29.47 -0.50
C THR A 261 12.71 28.65 -1.55
N PHE A 262 11.59 28.00 -1.18
CA PHE A 262 10.84 27.14 -2.11
C PHE A 262 10.09 27.91 -3.20
N ALA A 263 9.81 29.20 -2.99
CA ALA A 263 9.26 30.07 -4.03
C ALA A 263 10.27 30.41 -5.14
N LEU A 264 11.58 30.31 -4.86
CA LEU A 264 12.64 30.66 -5.81
C LEU A 264 13.17 29.46 -6.59
N GLN A 265 13.09 28.24 -6.04
CA GLN A 265 13.57 27.02 -6.72
C GLN A 265 12.50 26.29 -7.55
N THR A 266 11.21 26.51 -7.30
CA THR A 266 10.17 26.13 -8.27
C THR A 266 10.36 26.90 -9.58
N CYS A 267 10.78 28.17 -9.54
CA CYS A 267 11.10 28.94 -10.74
C CYS A 267 12.19 28.28 -11.62
N SER A 268 13.20 27.61 -11.05
CA SER A 268 14.28 27.02 -11.87
C SER A 268 13.91 25.68 -12.53
N ILE A 269 12.88 24.97 -12.05
CA ILE A 269 12.33 23.79 -12.74
C ILE A 269 11.47 24.22 -13.94
N PHE A 270 10.80 25.38 -13.86
CA PHE A 270 9.99 25.93 -14.95
C PHE A 270 10.77 26.77 -15.98
N GLN A 271 12.01 27.19 -15.69
CA GLN A 271 12.87 27.90 -16.65
C GLN A 271 13.21 27.08 -17.90
N GLY A 272 13.23 25.75 -17.82
CA GLY A 272 13.47 24.87 -18.97
C GLY A 272 12.25 24.66 -19.88
N LEU A 273 11.06 25.13 -19.48
CA LEU A 273 9.80 24.93 -20.20
C LEU A 273 9.32 26.19 -20.95
N GLY A 274 10.06 27.30 -20.89
CA GLY A 274 9.73 28.54 -21.60
C GLY A 274 8.45 29.25 -21.12
N ILE A 275 7.97 28.95 -19.90
CA ILE A 275 6.64 29.38 -19.42
C ILE A 275 6.64 30.82 -18.83
N TRP A 276 7.80 31.48 -18.73
CA TRP A 276 7.87 32.84 -18.16
C TRP A 276 8.89 33.71 -18.90
N GLU A 277 8.41 34.74 -19.59
CA GLU A 277 9.20 35.91 -19.97
C GLU A 277 8.94 37.00 -18.91
N LEU A 278 9.92 37.25 -18.05
CA LEU A 278 9.84 38.29 -17.03
C LEU A 278 9.96 39.67 -17.70
N SER A 279 8.83 40.28 -18.06
CA SER A 279 8.77 41.71 -18.33
C SER A 279 8.83 42.46 -17.01
N THR A 280 10.01 42.91 -16.61
CA THR A 280 10.18 43.88 -15.52
C THR A 280 9.86 45.29 -16.02
N ARG A 281 8.67 45.81 -15.68
CA ARG A 281 8.41 47.23 -15.42
C ARG A 281 7.44 47.35 -14.26
#